data_AF-A0A947EYJ2-F1
#
_entry.id   AF-A0A947EYJ2-F1
#
_cell.length_a   1.000
_cell.length_b   1.000
_cell.length_c   1.000
_cell.angle_alpha   90.00
_cell.angle_beta   90.00
_cell.angle_gamma   90.00
#
_symmetry.space_group_name_H-M   'P 1'
#
loop_
_entity.id
_entity.type
_entity.pdbx_description
1 polymer ?
#
loop_
_entity_poly.entity_id
_entity_poly.type
_entity_poly.pdbx_seq_one_letter_code
_entity_poly.pdbx_strand_id
1 'polypeptide(L)'
;GQAQQNEHTLQIGFSFDTLAIPDRQVTGYRIYKEDSLLCESGPVEPQILTCSFISNPGTYAFTLSALYDIGVESPPSAPFILSIGQVANVPPGDINGDGLIDIRDIILGLQVMVNSGSSSSTIDADVNGDQKIGWEEILYGLRNISQGGS
;
A
#
# COMPACT_ATOMS: atom_id res chain seq x y z
N GLY A 1 -5.95 23.01 -5.67
CA GLY A 1 -6.18 22.04 -6.77
C GLY A 1 -7.19 21.04 -6.29
N GLN A 2 -8.17 20.66 -7.10
CA GLN A 2 -9.19 19.69 -6.69
C GLN A 2 -8.54 18.32 -6.53
N ALA A 3 -8.75 17.67 -5.38
CA ALA A 3 -8.31 16.30 -5.16
C ALA A 3 -8.95 15.42 -6.24
N GLN A 4 -8.11 14.73 -7.03
CA GLN A 4 -8.58 13.89 -8.11
C GLN A 4 -9.11 12.58 -7.51
N GLN A 5 -10.43 12.39 -7.59
CA GLN A 5 -11.08 11.12 -7.26
C GLN A 5 -10.75 10.12 -8.37
N ASN A 6 -10.10 9.02 -8.01
CA ASN A 6 -9.77 7.95 -8.93
C ASN A 6 -10.53 6.68 -8.56
N GLU A 7 -10.79 5.84 -9.56
CA GLU A 7 -11.27 4.49 -9.35
C GLU A 7 -10.11 3.58 -8.93
N HIS A 8 -10.36 2.76 -7.91
CA HIS A 8 -9.40 1.84 -7.34
C HIS A 8 -10.01 0.44 -7.24
N THR A 9 -9.15 -0.57 -7.43
CA THR A 9 -9.50 -1.97 -7.22
C THR A 9 -8.82 -2.49 -5.96
N LEU A 10 -9.61 -2.87 -4.98
CA LEU A 10 -9.17 -3.56 -3.77
C LEU A 10 -9.30 -5.06 -3.98
N GLN A 11 -8.19 -5.79 -3.93
CA GLN A 11 -8.18 -7.24 -3.93
C GLN A 11 -7.65 -7.75 -2.58
N ILE A 12 -8.46 -8.53 -1.88
CA ILE A 12 -8.12 -9.08 -0.57
C ILE A 12 -8.16 -10.59 -0.65
N GLY A 13 -7.01 -11.23 -0.42
CA GLY A 13 -6.94 -12.64 -0.09
C GLY A 13 -7.02 -12.81 1.42
N PHE A 14 -7.84 -13.74 1.88
CA PHE A 14 -8.01 -14.03 3.31
C PHE A 14 -8.11 -15.53 3.56
N SER A 15 -7.97 -15.89 4.84
CA SER A 15 -8.16 -17.25 5.32
C SER A 15 -8.98 -17.17 6.60
N PHE A 16 -10.04 -17.96 6.68
CA PHE A 16 -10.82 -18.13 7.90
C PHE A 16 -11.28 -19.59 8.05
N ASP A 17 -11.51 -20.00 9.29
CA ASP A 17 -12.10 -21.29 9.59
C ASP A 17 -13.62 -21.20 9.44
N THR A 18 -14.13 -21.82 8.36
CA THR A 18 -15.55 -21.86 8.03
C THR A 18 -16.39 -22.65 9.02
N LEU A 19 -15.75 -23.45 9.88
CA LEU A 19 -16.37 -24.34 10.86
C LEU A 19 -16.19 -23.85 12.30
N ALA A 20 -15.56 -22.69 12.51
CA ALA A 20 -15.30 -22.14 13.84
C ALA A 20 -16.57 -21.88 14.66
N ILE A 21 -17.72 -21.68 14.00
CA ILE A 21 -19.02 -21.61 14.66
C ILE A 21 -19.84 -22.84 14.26
N PRO A 22 -20.11 -23.76 15.22
CA PRO A 22 -20.95 -24.92 14.96
C PRO A 22 -22.31 -24.50 14.40
N ASP A 23 -22.82 -25.29 13.46
CA ASP A 23 -24.15 -25.13 12.84
C ASP A 23 -24.37 -23.80 12.09
N ARG A 24 -23.31 -23.11 11.66
CA ARG A 24 -23.42 -21.95 10.75
C ARG A 24 -22.61 -22.17 9.48
N GLN A 25 -23.27 -22.03 8.33
CA GLN A 25 -22.57 -22.04 7.05
C GLN A 25 -22.27 -20.61 6.62
N VAL A 26 -21.05 -20.34 6.17
CA VAL A 26 -20.72 -19.05 5.56
C VAL A 26 -21.22 -19.01 4.12
N THR A 27 -22.07 -18.04 3.84
CA THR A 27 -22.69 -17.80 2.54
C THR A 27 -22.12 -16.58 1.83
N GLY A 28 -21.17 -15.86 2.44
CA GLY A 28 -20.54 -14.72 1.81
C GLY A 28 -19.67 -13.90 2.75
N TYR A 29 -19.17 -12.78 2.24
CA TYR A 29 -18.37 -11.83 2.99
C TYR A 29 -18.72 -10.41 2.61
N ARG A 30 -18.59 -9.49 3.56
CA ARG A 30 -18.77 -8.06 3.41
C ARG A 30 -17.48 -7.34 3.73
N ILE A 31 -17.05 -6.45 2.84
CA ILE A 31 -15.98 -5.50 3.12
C ILE A 31 -16.61 -4.15 3.39
N TYR A 32 -16.13 -3.49 4.44
CA TYR A 32 -16.51 -2.14 4.80
C TYR A 32 -15.30 -1.22 4.62
N LYS A 33 -15.57 0.01 4.16
CA LYS A 33 -14.63 1.13 4.15
C LYS A 33 -15.16 2.19 5.12
N GLU A 34 -14.43 2.49 6.18
CA GLU A 34 -14.84 3.47 7.20
C GLU A 34 -16.28 3.21 7.69
N ASP A 35 -16.55 1.95 8.09
CA ASP A 35 -17.85 1.45 8.57
C ASP A 35 -19.00 1.48 7.54
N SER A 36 -18.74 1.92 6.31
CA SER A 36 -19.72 1.89 5.21
C SER A 36 -19.51 0.65 4.36
N LEU A 37 -20.58 -0.10 4.08
CA LEU A 37 -20.52 -1.29 3.23
C LEU A 37 -19.98 -0.90 1.86
N LEU A 38 -18.83 -1.47 1.49
CA LEU A 38 -18.22 -1.27 0.19
C LEU A 38 -18.76 -2.28 -0.82
N CYS A 39 -18.72 -3.56 -0.46
CA CYS A 39 -19.11 -4.64 -1.34
C CYS A 39 -19.46 -5.89 -0.53
N GLU A 40 -20.27 -6.74 -1.15
CA GLU A 40 -20.61 -8.07 -0.68
C GLU A 40 -20.30 -9.07 -1.80
N SER A 41 -19.75 -10.21 -1.43
CA SER A 41 -19.55 -11.34 -2.33
C SER A 41 -20.17 -12.60 -1.74
N GLY A 42 -20.69 -13.48 -2.58
CA GLY A 42 -21.08 -14.83 -2.19
C GLY A 42 -19.89 -15.67 -1.72
N PRO A 43 -20.07 -16.96 -1.42
CA PRO A 43 -18.93 -17.80 -1.09
C PRO A 43 -18.09 -17.95 -2.36
N VAL A 44 -16.97 -17.23 -2.38
CA VAL A 44 -16.00 -17.30 -3.47
C VAL A 44 -14.96 -18.33 -3.10
N GLU A 45 -14.85 -19.36 -3.92
CA GLU A 45 -13.67 -20.19 -4.00
C GLU A 45 -12.88 -19.70 -5.22
N PRO A 46 -11.66 -19.18 -5.06
CA PRO A 46 -10.89 -19.00 -3.83
C PRO A 46 -11.39 -17.82 -2.96
N GLN A 47 -11.01 -17.81 -1.67
CA GLN A 47 -11.28 -16.76 -0.65
C GLN A 47 -10.60 -15.42 -1.01
N ILE A 48 -10.99 -14.85 -2.13
CA ILE A 48 -10.51 -13.60 -2.70
C ILE A 48 -11.72 -12.72 -2.96
N LEU A 49 -11.76 -11.55 -2.33
CA LEU A 49 -12.73 -10.51 -2.69
C LEU A 49 -12.05 -9.43 -3.52
N THR A 50 -12.74 -9.03 -4.58
CA THR A 50 -12.35 -7.91 -5.44
C THR A 50 -13.46 -6.88 -5.42
N CYS A 51 -13.13 -5.64 -5.02
CA CYS A 51 -14.08 -4.55 -4.90
C CYS A 51 -13.55 -3.28 -5.53
N SER A 52 -14.41 -2.58 -6.26
CA SER A 52 -14.10 -1.29 -6.85
C SER A 52 -14.65 -0.16 -6.00
N PHE A 53 -13.88 0.91 -5.82
CA PHE A 53 -14.33 2.10 -5.11
C PHE A 53 -13.65 3.35 -5.65
N ILE A 54 -14.29 4.49 -5.42
CA ILE A 54 -13.76 5.80 -5.77
C ILE A 54 -13.33 6.50 -4.49
N SER A 55 -12.13 7.05 -4.47
CA SER A 55 -11.63 7.81 -3.33
C SER A 55 -10.70 8.95 -3.76
N ASN A 56 -10.59 9.95 -2.89
CA ASN A 56 -9.48 10.89 -2.92
C ASN A 56 -8.20 10.19 -2.42
N PRO A 57 -7.02 10.81 -2.61
CA PRO A 57 -5.86 10.46 -1.82
C PRO A 57 -6.16 10.56 -0.32
N GLY A 58 -5.72 9.57 0.46
CA GLY A 58 -5.95 9.49 1.88
C GLY A 58 -5.66 8.12 2.47
N THR A 59 -5.80 8.02 3.78
CA THR A 59 -5.65 6.77 4.53
C THR A 59 -7.04 6.26 4.92
N TYR A 60 -7.32 5.01 4.58
CA TYR A 60 -8.64 4.40 4.76
C TYR A 60 -8.53 3.12 5.58
N ALA A 61 -9.46 2.97 6.53
CA ALA A 61 -9.62 1.74 7.30
C ALA A 61 -10.66 0.84 6.63
N PHE A 62 -10.32 -0.43 6.52
CA PHE A 62 -11.19 -1.47 5.98
C PHE A 62 -11.38 -2.60 6.98
N THR A 63 -12.57 -3.19 6.99
CA THR A 63 -12.89 -4.36 7.81
C THR A 63 -13.61 -5.41 6.96
N LEU A 64 -13.48 -6.67 7.36
CA LEU A 64 -14.09 -7.83 6.72
C LEU A 64 -15.00 -8.56 7.72
N SER A 65 -16.22 -8.91 7.30
CA SER A 65 -17.14 -9.76 8.05
C SER A 65 -17.59 -10.93 7.20
N ALA A 66 -17.82 -12.09 7.83
CA ALA A 66 -18.48 -13.22 7.19
C ALA A 66 -20.01 -13.09 7.32
N LEU A 67 -20.74 -13.50 6.30
CA LEU A 67 -22.20 -13.63 6.29
C LEU A 67 -22.58 -15.10 6.44
N TYR A 68 -23.44 -15.42 7.41
CA TYR A 68 -23.94 -16.77 7.63
C TYR A 68 -25.29 -17.00 6.93
N ASP A 69 -25.60 -18.26 6.66
CA ASP A 69 -26.86 -18.77 6.09
C ASP A 69 -28.14 -18.29 6.79
N ILE A 70 -28.05 -17.96 8.08
CA ILE A 70 -29.13 -17.38 8.89
C ILE A 70 -29.27 -15.85 8.73
N GLY A 71 -28.54 -15.22 7.81
CA GLY A 71 -28.57 -13.78 7.56
C GLY A 71 -27.88 -12.93 8.63
N VAL A 72 -27.05 -13.56 9.48
CA VAL A 72 -26.30 -12.89 10.55
C VAL A 72 -24.85 -12.71 10.11
N GLU A 73 -24.23 -11.59 10.49
CA GLU A 73 -22.81 -11.34 10.28
C GLU A 73 -21.95 -11.78 11.46
N SER A 74 -20.71 -12.16 11.18
CA SER A 74 -19.68 -12.29 12.21
C SER A 74 -19.32 -10.92 12.81
N PRO A 75 -18.63 -10.90 13.97
CA PRO A 75 -17.84 -9.73 14.33
C PRO A 75 -16.88 -9.35 13.17
N PRO A 76 -16.61 -8.06 12.94
CA PRO A 76 -15.67 -7.64 11.92
C PRO A 76 -14.24 -8.02 12.31
N SER A 77 -13.38 -8.19 11.30
CA SER A 77 -11.94 -8.30 11.49
C SER A 77 -11.38 -7.07 12.22
N ALA A 78 -10.14 -7.19 12.71
CA ALA A 78 -9.34 -6.00 12.99
C ALA A 78 -9.25 -5.13 11.72
N PRO A 79 -9.23 -3.79 11.84
CA PRO A 79 -9.11 -2.92 10.69
C PRO A 79 -7.74 -3.06 10.04
N PHE A 80 -7.71 -3.19 8.71
CA PHE A 80 -6.50 -3.05 7.92
C PHE A 80 -6.51 -1.70 7.21
N ILE A 81 -5.36 -1.03 7.23
CA ILE A 81 -5.21 0.36 6.81
C ILE A 81 -4.52 0.41 5.46
N LEU A 82 -5.10 1.13 4.49
CA LEU A 82 -4.51 1.37 3.18
C LEU A 82 -4.40 2.87 2.92
N SER A 83 -3.21 3.32 2.53
CA SER A 83 -2.99 4.68 2.03
C SER A 83 -3.05 4.68 0.50
N ILE A 84 -3.93 5.51 -0.04
CA ILE A 84 -4.20 5.65 -1.47
C ILE A 84 -3.75 7.05 -1.88
N GLY A 85 -3.01 7.18 -2.98
CA GLY A 85 -2.63 8.49 -3.51
C GLY A 85 -1.72 9.33 -2.60
N GLN A 86 -1.40 8.86 -1.39
CA GLN A 86 -0.16 9.25 -0.74
C GLN A 86 0.95 8.58 -1.54
N VAL A 87 1.55 9.33 -2.47
CA VAL A 87 3.01 9.23 -2.54
C VAL A 87 3.48 9.39 -1.10
N ALA A 88 4.23 8.44 -0.57
CA ALA A 88 5.00 8.74 0.63
C ALA A 88 5.63 10.12 0.38
N ASN A 89 5.75 10.98 1.40
CA ASN A 89 6.72 12.06 1.26
C ASN A 89 8.07 11.33 1.14
N VAL A 90 8.43 10.96 -0.08
CA VAL A 90 9.66 10.30 -0.46
C VAL A 90 10.69 11.36 -0.15
N PRO A 91 11.44 11.21 0.96
CA PRO A 91 12.39 12.22 1.32
C PRO A 91 13.41 12.34 0.18
N PRO A 92 13.91 13.55 -0.12
CA PRO A 92 14.96 13.71 -1.12
C PRO A 92 16.07 12.69 -0.88
N GLY A 93 16.49 11.95 -1.90
CA GLY A 93 17.51 10.89 -1.76
C GLY A 93 17.02 9.48 -1.38
N ASP A 94 15.71 9.25 -1.24
CA ASP A 94 15.13 7.90 -1.30
C ASP A 94 15.04 7.45 -2.77
N ILE A 95 16.00 6.62 -3.17
CA ILE A 95 16.19 6.24 -4.58
C ILE A 95 15.29 5.06 -4.94
N ASN A 96 14.93 4.23 -3.96
CA ASN A 96 14.16 3.01 -4.19
C ASN A 96 12.63 3.20 -3.99
N GLY A 97 12.23 4.32 -3.38
CA GLY A 97 10.84 4.73 -3.17
C GLY A 97 10.15 4.06 -1.98
N ASP A 98 10.90 3.51 -1.02
CA ASP A 98 10.34 2.84 0.16
C ASP A 98 10.00 3.78 1.33
N GLY A 99 10.26 5.08 1.16
CA GLY A 99 9.99 6.13 2.13
C GLY A 99 11.10 6.35 3.16
N LEU A 100 12.24 5.67 3.03
CA LEU A 100 13.40 5.80 3.92
C LEU A 100 14.64 6.26 3.14
N ILE A 101 15.59 6.92 3.82
CA ILE A 101 16.94 7.15 3.28
C ILE A 101 17.87 6.19 4.01
N ASP A 102 18.25 5.08 3.37
CA ASP A 102 19.11 4.06 3.94
C ASP A 102 20.19 3.54 2.97
N ILE A 103 20.93 2.52 3.41
CA ILE A 103 22.05 1.97 2.62
C ILE A 103 21.58 1.33 1.29
N ARG A 104 20.31 0.91 1.19
CA ARG A 104 19.73 0.33 -0.02
C ARG A 104 19.65 1.38 -1.13
N ASP A 105 19.35 2.63 -0.77
CA ASP A 105 19.37 3.75 -1.71
C ASP A 105 20.77 3.97 -2.27
N ILE A 106 21.78 3.96 -1.39
CA ILE A 106 23.18 4.12 -1.79
C ILE A 106 23.63 3.02 -2.75
N ILE A 107 23.28 1.77 -2.45
CA ILE A 107 23.61 0.63 -3.31
C ILE A 107 22.91 0.78 -4.67
N LEU A 108 21.64 1.18 -4.69
CA LEU A 108 20.90 1.39 -5.92
C LEU A 108 21.50 2.53 -6.76
N GLY A 109 21.82 3.68 -6.14
CA GLY A 109 22.49 4.80 -6.81
C GLY A 109 23.83 4.40 -7.43
N LEU A 110 24.65 3.63 -6.72
CA LEU A 110 25.91 3.10 -7.27
C LEU A 110 25.66 2.15 -8.45
N GLN A 111 24.65 1.28 -8.37
CA GLN A 111 24.29 0.37 -9.46
C GLN A 111 23.82 1.13 -10.71
N VAL A 112 23.06 2.21 -10.53
CA VAL A 112 22.64 3.10 -11.62
C VAL A 112 23.85 3.72 -12.32
N MET A 113 24.81 4.23 -11.55
CA MET A 113 26.04 4.81 -12.10
C MET A 113 26.90 3.79 -12.86
N VAL A 114 26.99 2.55 -12.37
CA VAL A 114 27.79 1.49 -13.01
C VAL A 114 27.15 1.00 -14.31
N ASN A 115 25.82 0.85 -14.35
CA ASN A 115 25.14 0.25 -15.49
C ASN A 115 24.82 1.23 -16.64
N SER A 116 25.08 2.54 -16.49
CA SER A 116 24.85 3.57 -17.53
C SER A 116 23.44 3.58 -18.14
N GLY A 117 22.48 2.91 -17.51
CA GLY A 117 21.11 2.78 -17.97
C GLY A 117 20.30 3.90 -17.33
N SER A 118 19.73 4.76 -18.17
CA SER A 118 18.79 5.81 -17.82
C SER A 118 17.63 5.22 -17.02
N SER A 119 17.82 5.11 -15.71
CA SER A 119 16.73 4.83 -14.79
C SER A 119 15.99 6.15 -14.73
N SER A 120 14.73 6.15 -15.16
CA SER A 120 13.84 7.26 -14.86
C SER A 120 13.80 7.38 -13.35
N SER A 121 14.46 8.40 -12.80
CA SER A 121 14.37 8.75 -11.39
C SER A 121 12.91 8.97 -11.05
N THR A 122 12.49 8.55 -9.85
CA THR A 122 11.44 9.29 -9.17
C THR A 122 11.97 10.73 -9.02
N ILE A 123 11.21 11.75 -9.45
CA ILE A 123 11.62 13.17 -9.36
C ILE A 123 12.02 13.53 -7.92
N ASP A 124 11.46 12.81 -6.95
CA ASP A 124 11.72 12.99 -5.53
C ASP A 124 13.09 12.46 -5.08
N ALA A 125 13.76 11.59 -5.84
CA ALA A 125 15.09 11.06 -5.51
C ALA A 125 16.24 11.99 -5.96
N ASP A 126 16.00 12.85 -6.94
CA ASP A 126 16.97 13.80 -7.50
C ASP A 126 17.16 14.99 -6.55
N VAL A 127 18.33 15.09 -5.91
CA VAL A 127 18.57 16.11 -4.88
C VAL A 127 19.11 17.42 -5.45
N ASN A 128 19.64 17.41 -6.68
CA ASN A 128 20.29 18.58 -7.29
C ASN A 128 19.51 19.17 -8.48
N GLY A 129 18.44 18.49 -8.93
CA GLY A 129 17.54 18.92 -10.00
C GLY A 129 18.07 18.66 -11.42
N ASP A 130 19.09 17.81 -11.60
CA ASP A 130 19.70 17.51 -12.91
C ASP A 130 19.00 16.38 -13.68
N GLN A 131 17.90 15.85 -13.11
CA GLN A 131 17.07 14.75 -13.61
C GLN A 131 17.82 13.43 -13.74
N LYS A 132 18.86 13.21 -12.92
CA LYS A 132 19.64 11.98 -12.88
C LYS A 132 19.84 11.51 -11.44
N ILE A 133 20.28 10.27 -11.31
CA ILE A 133 20.83 9.73 -10.08
C ILE A 133 22.35 9.64 -10.27
N GLY A 134 23.08 10.45 -9.54
CA GLY A 134 24.52 10.63 -9.63
C GLY A 134 25.22 10.53 -8.28
N TRP A 135 26.42 11.09 -8.22
CA TRP A 135 27.23 11.07 -7.01
C TRP A 135 26.63 11.97 -5.92
N GLU A 136 25.90 12.99 -6.33
CA GLU A 136 25.24 13.97 -5.50
C GLU A 136 24.16 13.33 -4.61
N GLU A 137 23.33 12.45 -5.16
CA GLU A 137 22.30 11.70 -4.42
C GLU A 137 22.93 10.69 -3.45
N ILE A 138 24.02 10.02 -3.87
CA ILE A 138 24.77 9.09 -3.02
C ILE A 138 25.39 9.82 -1.82
N LEU A 139 26.02 10.98 -2.05
CA LEU A 139 26.62 11.77 -0.99
C LEU A 139 25.56 12.29 -0.02
N TYR A 140 24.40 12.70 -0.54
CA TYR A 140 23.27 13.13 0.26
C TYR A 140 22.77 12.01 1.19
N GLY A 141 22.56 10.80 0.66
CA GLY A 141 22.12 9.66 1.46
C GLY A 141 23.15 9.26 2.53
N LEU A 142 24.44 9.19 2.18
CA LEU A 142 25.52 8.90 3.14
C LEU A 142 25.58 9.94 4.28
N ARG A 143 25.37 11.21 3.94
CA ARG A 143 25.29 12.29 4.93
C ARG A 143 24.10 12.11 5.86
N ASN A 144 22.92 11.80 5.35
CA ASN A 144 21.75 11.57 6.19
C ASN A 144 21.92 10.37 7.12
N ILE A 145 22.40 9.24 6.58
CA ILE A 145 22.65 8.03 7.37
C ILE A 145 23.68 8.29 8.49
N SER A 146 24.74 9.04 8.20
CA SER A 146 25.78 9.36 9.21
C SER A 146 25.33 10.38 10.26
N GLN A 147 24.31 11.19 9.98
CA GLN A 147 23.77 12.19 10.92
C GLN A 147 22.55 11.68 11.71
N GLY A 148 21.89 10.61 11.24
CA GLY A 148 20.76 9.95 11.90
C GLY A 148 21.12 8.80 12.85
N GLY A 149 22.41 8.54 13.08
CA GLY A 149 22.87 7.56 14.06
C GLY A 149 22.88 8.11 15.49
N SER A 150 21.72 8.15 16.16
CA SER A 150 21.60 8.34 17.62
C SER A 150 20.44 7.52 18.17
#